data_AF-A0A8H9TG92-F1
#
_entry.id   AF-A0A8H9TG92-F1
#
_cell.length_a   1.000
_cell.length_b   1.000
_cell.length_c   1.000
_cell.angle_alpha   90.00
_cell.angle_beta   90.00
_cell.angle_gamma   90.00
#
_symmetry.space_group_name_H-M   'P 1'
#
loop_
_entity.id
_entity.type
_entity.pdbx_description
1 polymer ?
#
loop_
_entity_poly.entity_id
_entity_poly.type
_entity_poly.pdbx_seq_one_letter_code
_entity_poly.pdbx_strand_id
1 'polypeptide(L)'
;MNENRNTASETTYALMGFLVALIFLVPFLWEEYIRVYYITAWFYLKLGVFHSLYVITSVQFFEENIGKLLFWMDWFFLDMSLPSEIIYSQILEIYSILLDVDQTSPETISKAFLSYDEISENFKLISRFGFAVLAPVYVYLGFKMIGAASGKPKYDKVYSLDSFAEDMSEGFPELLPVVWDNPQNYDINKGHWRMSPRPRAYLEENGCIESFEYKGEQRFRLRREEALILAEEQLGRQWEGFSKLTMNEMRIIALTLPMLESPSKGVPITNELIKEYGYAFSKKPGFKKRLKIFTSLLFSPLSYMPNFKMPNTKGLPSMKKISKQLGSLFKNQFKLVSAFLDIKAGIKEDLRKRRYLKSSNKKVIQIIRKGKDLEKLKKIIANHAYVSTVISRCVDTARQGGTLPACSCLFLKPIDRKLYYIFNNVGRNVSWVETTGWFAHYVAEKKSGFPFPYPKVEAAVDGMDEYLWASYYEYEPYKDWDVELAPPE
;
A
#
# COMPACT_ATOMS: atom_id res chain seq x y z
N MET A 1 48.83 -5.30 -18.20
CA MET A 1 48.04 -4.29 -18.95
C MET A 1 47.61 -4.76 -20.35
N ASN A 2 47.93 -6.00 -20.79
CA ASN A 2 47.60 -6.51 -22.13
C ASN A 2 46.45 -7.54 -22.21
N GLU A 3 45.93 -8.08 -21.10
CA GLU A 3 44.84 -9.06 -21.14
C GLU A 3 43.44 -8.46 -21.38
N ASN A 4 43.22 -7.18 -21.07
CA ASN A 4 41.92 -6.52 -21.23
C ASN A 4 41.60 -6.06 -22.67
N ARG A 5 42.53 -6.16 -23.63
CA ARG A 5 42.28 -5.74 -25.02
C ARG A 5 41.61 -6.82 -25.88
N ASN A 6 41.83 -8.11 -25.58
CA ASN A 6 41.25 -9.22 -26.35
C ASN A 6 39.77 -9.48 -26.02
N THR A 7 39.35 -9.27 -24.77
CA THR A 7 37.94 -9.43 -24.35
C THR A 7 37.04 -8.33 -24.91
N ALA A 8 37.58 -7.12 -25.09
CA ALA A 8 36.90 -6.01 -25.73
C ALA A 8 36.68 -6.25 -27.25
N SER A 9 37.63 -6.89 -27.95
CA SER A 9 37.44 -7.23 -29.36
C SER A 9 36.42 -8.35 -29.57
N GLU A 10 36.45 -9.41 -28.76
CA GLU A 10 35.49 -10.52 -28.86
C GLU A 10 34.05 -10.09 -28.59
N THR A 11 33.84 -9.24 -27.58
CA THR A 11 32.52 -8.66 -27.30
C THR A 11 32.04 -7.75 -28.42
N THR A 12 32.94 -7.02 -29.09
CA THR A 12 32.61 -6.15 -30.24
C THR A 12 32.23 -6.98 -31.46
N TYR A 13 32.96 -8.06 -31.76
CA TYR A 13 32.62 -8.99 -32.86
C TYR A 13 31.31 -9.74 -32.60
N ALA A 14 31.05 -10.14 -31.35
CA ALA A 14 29.78 -10.74 -30.96
C ALA A 14 28.61 -9.75 -31.12
N LEU A 15 28.80 -8.47 -30.77
CA LEU A 15 27.81 -7.41 -30.96
C LEU A 15 27.57 -7.11 -32.45
N MET A 16 28.62 -7.10 -33.27
CA MET A 16 28.49 -6.98 -34.73
C MET A 16 27.75 -8.17 -35.32
N GLY A 17 28.08 -9.40 -34.91
CA GLY A 17 27.38 -10.61 -35.35
C GLY A 17 25.90 -10.59 -34.96
N PHE A 18 25.59 -10.12 -33.75
CA PHE A 18 24.21 -9.95 -33.27
C PHE A 18 23.46 -8.86 -34.04
N LEU A 19 24.10 -7.73 -34.37
CA LEU A 19 23.52 -6.66 -35.19
C LEU A 19 23.23 -7.12 -36.61
N VAL A 20 24.16 -7.86 -37.23
CA VAL A 20 23.95 -8.46 -38.55
C VAL A 20 22.81 -9.48 -38.50
N ALA A 21 22.75 -10.32 -37.46
CA ALA A 21 21.63 -11.23 -37.27
C ALA A 21 20.29 -10.49 -37.12
N LEU A 22 20.23 -9.39 -36.36
CA LEU A 22 19.04 -8.55 -36.23
C LEU A 22 18.58 -7.96 -37.58
N ILE A 23 19.52 -7.54 -38.44
CA ILE A 23 19.20 -6.95 -39.76
C ILE A 23 18.46 -7.96 -40.65
N PHE A 24 18.73 -9.26 -40.54
CA PHE A 24 18.05 -10.29 -41.32
C PHE A 24 16.86 -10.92 -40.58
N LEU A 25 16.98 -11.11 -39.27
CA LEU A 25 15.95 -11.73 -38.44
C LEU A 25 14.71 -10.83 -38.29
N VAL A 26 14.89 -9.51 -38.16
CA VAL A 26 13.76 -8.59 -37.95
C VAL A 26 12.87 -8.49 -39.19
N PRO A 27 13.38 -8.30 -40.42
CA PRO A 27 12.54 -8.33 -41.63
C PRO A 27 11.89 -9.70 -41.86
N PHE A 28 12.60 -10.79 -41.56
CA PHE A 28 12.05 -12.13 -41.67
C PHE A 28 10.87 -12.35 -40.69
N LEU A 29 11.07 -12.02 -39.41
CA LEU A 29 10.00 -12.09 -38.40
C LEU A 29 8.85 -11.14 -38.73
N TRP A 30 9.15 -9.99 -39.33
CA TRP A 30 8.14 -9.05 -39.80
C TRP A 30 7.26 -9.68 -40.87
N GLU A 31 7.85 -10.18 -41.96
CA GLU A 31 7.11 -10.77 -43.08
C GLU A 31 6.36 -12.03 -42.66
N GLU A 32 6.98 -12.91 -41.88
CA GLU A 32 6.42 -14.23 -41.56
C GLU A 32 5.34 -14.16 -40.49
N TYR A 33 5.52 -13.34 -39.44
CA TYR A 33 4.68 -13.41 -38.24
C TYR A 33 3.96 -12.11 -37.88
N ILE A 34 4.47 -10.93 -38.25
CA ILE A 34 3.91 -9.66 -37.77
C ILE A 34 3.03 -9.00 -38.83
N ARG A 35 3.42 -9.09 -40.11
CA ARG A 35 2.79 -8.38 -41.23
C ARG A 35 1.31 -8.67 -41.34
N VAL A 36 0.90 -9.93 -41.26
CA VAL A 36 -0.52 -10.33 -41.36
C VAL A 36 -1.35 -9.64 -40.27
N TYR A 37 -0.94 -9.75 -39.00
CA TYR A 37 -1.66 -9.12 -37.90
C TYR A 37 -1.61 -7.59 -37.95
N TYR A 38 -0.50 -7.00 -38.40
CA TYR A 38 -0.39 -5.56 -38.61
C TYR A 38 -1.42 -5.08 -39.65
N ILE A 39 -1.52 -5.77 -40.79
CA ILE A 39 -2.48 -5.45 -41.85
C ILE A 39 -3.91 -5.66 -41.36
N THR A 40 -4.20 -6.75 -40.66
CA THR A 40 -5.52 -7.00 -40.05
C THR A 40 -5.90 -5.92 -39.03
N ALA A 41 -4.98 -5.51 -38.17
CA ALA A 41 -5.20 -4.40 -37.23
C ALA A 41 -5.48 -3.08 -37.98
N TRP A 42 -4.78 -2.85 -39.09
CA TRP A 42 -4.97 -1.68 -39.93
C TRP A 42 -6.32 -1.68 -40.66
N PHE A 43 -6.78 -2.84 -41.13
CA PHE A 43 -8.13 -3.04 -41.67
C PHE A 43 -9.20 -2.66 -40.64
N TYR A 44 -9.15 -3.17 -39.41
CA TYR A 44 -10.15 -2.85 -38.38
C TYR A 44 -10.12 -1.37 -37.98
N LEU A 45 -8.93 -0.74 -37.95
CA LEU A 45 -8.82 0.69 -37.71
C LEU A 45 -9.48 1.49 -38.82
N LYS A 46 -9.24 1.13 -40.09
CA LYS A 46 -9.91 1.76 -41.24
C LYS A 46 -11.42 1.54 -41.18
N LEU A 47 -11.88 0.31 -40.94
CA LEU A 47 -13.30 0.00 -40.79
C LEU A 47 -13.96 0.89 -39.72
N GLY A 48 -13.32 1.08 -38.57
CA GLY A 48 -13.81 1.96 -37.50
C GLY A 48 -13.85 3.44 -37.91
N VAL A 49 -12.85 3.92 -38.65
CA VAL A 49 -12.84 5.30 -39.19
C VAL A 49 -13.97 5.50 -40.21
N PHE A 50 -14.14 4.58 -41.17
CA PHE A 50 -15.19 4.65 -42.18
C PHE A 50 -16.59 4.52 -41.56
N HIS A 51 -16.77 3.65 -40.57
CA HIS A 51 -18.01 3.56 -39.80
C HIS A 51 -18.34 4.88 -39.09
N SER A 52 -17.34 5.49 -38.44
CA SER A 52 -17.53 6.76 -37.75
C SER A 52 -17.88 7.89 -38.71
N LEU A 53 -17.21 7.94 -39.87
CA LEU A 53 -17.51 8.91 -40.92
C LEU A 53 -18.90 8.71 -41.50
N TYR A 54 -19.33 7.46 -41.75
CA TYR A 54 -20.69 7.14 -42.18
C TYR A 54 -21.73 7.63 -41.17
N VAL A 55 -21.55 7.36 -39.88
CA VAL A 55 -22.46 7.82 -38.82
C VAL A 55 -22.48 9.36 -38.72
N ILE A 56 -21.35 10.03 -38.87
CA ILE A 56 -21.28 11.50 -38.81
C ILE A 56 -21.93 12.13 -40.05
N THR A 57 -21.66 11.60 -41.25
CA THR A 57 -22.14 12.15 -42.52
C THR A 57 -23.59 11.79 -42.83
N SER A 58 -24.14 10.73 -42.23
CA SER A 58 -25.59 10.41 -42.29
C SER A 58 -26.48 11.40 -41.54
N VAL A 59 -25.90 12.29 -40.72
CA VAL A 59 -26.66 13.36 -40.06
C VAL A 59 -26.82 14.52 -41.06
N GLN A 60 -28.07 14.82 -41.42
CA GLN A 60 -28.43 15.85 -42.41
C GLN A 60 -27.73 17.21 -42.18
N PHE A 61 -27.53 17.61 -40.92
CA PHE A 61 -26.79 18.83 -40.58
C PHE A 61 -25.34 18.82 -41.08
N PHE A 62 -24.64 17.69 -40.97
CA PHE A 62 -23.25 17.56 -41.41
C PHE A 62 -23.16 17.53 -42.93
N GLU A 63 -24.06 16.83 -43.62
CA GLU A 63 -24.15 16.81 -45.08
C GLU A 63 -24.26 18.23 -45.67
N GLU A 64 -25.12 19.08 -45.09
CA GLU A 64 -25.36 20.45 -45.57
C GLU A 64 -24.27 21.47 -45.17
N ASN A 65 -23.44 21.18 -44.16
CA ASN A 65 -22.49 22.16 -43.58
C ASN A 65 -21.03 21.72 -43.57
N ILE A 66 -20.69 20.58 -44.18
CA ILE A 66 -19.35 19.98 -44.10
C ILE A 66 -18.25 20.91 -44.63
N GLY A 67 -18.49 21.60 -45.74
CA GLY A 67 -17.55 22.57 -46.32
C GLY A 67 -17.29 23.77 -45.40
N LYS A 68 -18.30 24.21 -44.65
CA LYS A 68 -18.15 25.31 -43.68
C LYS A 68 -17.43 24.86 -42.41
N LEU A 69 -17.64 23.62 -41.97
CA LEU A 69 -17.00 23.06 -40.77
C LEU A 69 -15.51 22.75 -40.99
N LEU A 70 -15.14 22.49 -42.25
CA LEU A 70 -13.79 22.12 -42.67
C LEU A 70 -13.06 23.25 -43.40
N PHE A 71 -13.51 24.50 -43.24
CA PHE A 71 -12.92 25.70 -43.86
C PHE A 71 -11.40 25.85 -43.61
N TRP A 72 -10.91 25.28 -42.51
CA TRP A 72 -9.51 25.34 -42.11
C TRP A 72 -8.64 24.33 -42.89
N MET A 73 -9.23 23.35 -43.57
CA MET A 73 -8.47 22.33 -44.31
C MET A 73 -7.74 22.89 -45.52
N ASP A 74 -8.36 23.84 -46.23
CA ASP A 74 -7.78 24.51 -47.40
C ASP A 74 -6.48 25.26 -47.05
N TRP A 75 -6.29 25.63 -45.78
CA TRP A 75 -5.09 26.30 -45.29
C TRP A 75 -3.91 25.36 -45.02
N PHE A 76 -4.16 24.07 -44.76
CA PHE A 76 -3.12 23.12 -44.34
C PHE A 76 -2.76 22.08 -45.41
N PHE A 77 -3.67 21.79 -46.32
CA PHE A 77 -3.47 20.79 -47.38
C PHE A 77 -3.67 21.44 -48.74
N LEU A 78 -2.56 21.92 -49.32
CA LEU A 78 -2.51 22.33 -50.73
C LEU A 78 -3.04 21.16 -51.59
N ASP A 79 -4.01 21.44 -52.46
CA ASP A 79 -4.68 20.53 -53.41
C ASP A 79 -5.86 19.67 -52.88
N MET A 80 -6.49 20.01 -51.76
CA MET A 80 -7.77 19.40 -51.36
C MET A 80 -8.95 20.12 -52.01
N SER A 81 -9.21 19.90 -53.30
CA SER A 81 -10.53 20.21 -53.87
C SER A 81 -11.55 19.23 -53.32
N LEU A 82 -12.04 19.45 -52.09
CA LEU A 82 -13.13 18.66 -51.51
C LEU A 82 -14.33 18.80 -52.45
N PRO A 83 -14.79 17.71 -53.10
CA PRO A 83 -15.96 17.79 -53.96
C PRO A 83 -17.14 18.22 -53.09
N SER A 84 -17.70 19.39 -53.37
CA SER A 84 -18.88 19.92 -52.66
C SER A 84 -20.13 19.05 -52.88
N GLU A 85 -20.05 18.06 -53.76
CA GLU A 85 -21.13 17.18 -54.12
C GLU A 85 -20.71 15.71 -53.88
N ILE A 86 -21.47 15.09 -52.97
CA ILE A 86 -21.58 13.64 -52.73
C ILE A 86 -20.45 12.95 -51.94
N ILE A 87 -20.06 13.49 -50.77
CA ILE A 87 -19.14 12.83 -49.83
C ILE A 87 -19.78 11.58 -49.17
N TYR A 88 -21.08 11.62 -48.86
CA TYR A 88 -21.76 10.51 -48.17
C TYR A 88 -21.85 9.24 -49.01
N SER A 89 -22.23 9.33 -50.29
CA SER A 89 -22.36 8.13 -51.14
C SER A 89 -21.01 7.45 -51.39
N GLN A 90 -19.94 8.23 -51.55
CA GLN A 90 -18.59 7.70 -51.75
C GLN A 90 -18.06 7.03 -50.47
N ILE A 91 -18.36 7.60 -49.29
CA ILE A 91 -18.04 6.95 -48.01
C ILE A 91 -18.85 5.66 -47.85
N LEU A 92 -20.14 5.66 -48.20
CA LEU A 92 -21.01 4.50 -48.11
C LEU A 92 -20.54 3.36 -49.01
N GLU A 93 -20.16 3.65 -50.25
CA GLU A 93 -19.64 2.67 -51.22
C GLU A 93 -18.39 1.97 -50.68
N ILE A 94 -17.41 2.74 -50.19
CA ILE A 94 -16.19 2.18 -49.61
C ILE A 94 -16.48 1.43 -48.31
N TYR A 95 -17.40 1.94 -47.48
CA TYR A 95 -17.77 1.28 -46.24
C TYR A 95 -18.47 -0.06 -46.48
N SER A 96 -19.34 -0.18 -47.49
CA SER A 96 -19.94 -1.46 -47.90
C SER A 96 -18.88 -2.46 -48.38
N ILE A 97 -17.92 -2.02 -49.18
CA ILE A 97 -16.80 -2.86 -49.65
C ILE A 97 -15.99 -3.42 -48.47
N LEU A 98 -15.75 -2.62 -47.43
CA LEU A 98 -15.06 -3.06 -46.22
C LEU A 98 -15.88 -4.02 -45.35
N LEU A 99 -17.22 -3.92 -45.37
CA LEU A 99 -18.12 -4.84 -44.67
C LEU A 99 -18.22 -6.20 -45.35
N ASP A 100 -18.10 -6.24 -46.68
CA ASP A 100 -18.19 -7.48 -47.48
C ASP A 100 -16.90 -8.33 -47.42
N VAL A 101 -15.84 -7.84 -46.78
CA VAL A 101 -14.60 -8.60 -46.57
C VAL A 101 -14.87 -9.77 -45.60
N ASP A 102 -14.50 -10.98 -46.01
CA ASP A 102 -14.57 -12.17 -45.17
C ASP A 102 -13.65 -12.04 -43.94
N GLN A 103 -14.25 -12.04 -42.74
CA GLN A 103 -13.58 -11.82 -41.45
C GLN A 103 -13.24 -13.13 -40.72
N THR A 104 -13.38 -14.29 -41.37
CA THR A 104 -13.19 -15.61 -40.73
C THR A 104 -11.76 -15.88 -40.25
N SER A 105 -10.73 -15.32 -40.91
CA SER A 105 -9.34 -15.45 -40.48
C SER A 105 -8.50 -14.19 -40.78
N PRO A 106 -7.45 -13.90 -39.99
CA PRO A 106 -6.53 -12.78 -40.24
C PRO A 106 -5.84 -12.86 -41.62
N GLU A 107 -5.58 -14.07 -42.11
CA GLU A 107 -4.94 -14.32 -43.40
C GLU A 107 -5.88 -13.99 -44.56
N THR A 108 -7.17 -14.33 -44.43
CA THR A 108 -8.20 -13.96 -45.41
C THR A 108 -8.37 -12.44 -45.47
N ILE A 109 -8.43 -11.78 -44.30
CA ILE A 109 -8.52 -10.31 -44.19
C ILE A 109 -7.30 -9.65 -44.81
N SER A 110 -6.09 -10.13 -44.50
CA SER A 110 -4.85 -9.54 -45.01
C SER A 110 -4.74 -9.70 -46.53
N LYS A 111 -5.13 -10.85 -47.10
CA LYS A 111 -5.11 -11.07 -48.55
C LYS A 111 -6.17 -10.24 -49.27
N ALA A 112 -7.40 -10.19 -48.74
CA ALA A 112 -8.46 -9.35 -49.28
C ALA A 112 -8.06 -7.88 -49.25
N PHE A 113 -7.56 -7.39 -48.10
CA PHE A 113 -7.16 -6.00 -47.92
C PHE A 113 -5.97 -5.59 -48.81
N LEU A 114 -5.00 -6.49 -49.03
CA LEU A 114 -3.88 -6.26 -49.97
C LEU A 114 -4.29 -6.40 -51.44
N SER A 115 -5.27 -7.24 -51.78
CA SER A 115 -5.77 -7.39 -53.16
C SER A 115 -6.48 -6.14 -53.71
N TYR A 116 -6.84 -5.22 -52.81
CA TYR A 116 -7.29 -3.88 -53.19
C TYR A 116 -6.15 -2.97 -53.67
N ASP A 117 -4.92 -3.48 -53.88
CA ASP A 117 -3.65 -2.76 -54.13
C ASP A 117 -3.67 -1.61 -55.18
N GLU A 118 -4.74 -1.45 -55.97
CA GLU A 118 -5.01 -0.24 -56.76
C GLU A 118 -6.15 0.60 -56.17
N ILE A 119 -6.04 0.90 -54.88
CA ILE A 119 -6.98 1.71 -54.14
C ILE A 119 -7.17 3.07 -54.86
N SER A 120 -8.36 3.25 -55.46
CA SER A 120 -8.76 4.41 -56.25
C SER A 120 -8.45 5.73 -55.54
N GLU A 121 -8.27 6.81 -56.32
CA GLU A 121 -8.07 8.15 -55.77
C GLU A 121 -9.11 8.50 -54.68
N ASN A 122 -10.33 7.97 -54.78
CA ASN A 122 -11.41 8.18 -53.82
C ASN A 122 -11.09 7.67 -52.40
N PHE A 123 -10.48 6.51 -52.23
CA PHE A 123 -10.15 6.01 -50.88
C PHE A 123 -8.97 6.77 -50.27
N LYS A 124 -8.01 7.22 -51.09
CA LYS A 124 -6.93 8.12 -50.63
C LYS A 124 -7.52 9.47 -50.19
N LEU A 125 -8.45 10.02 -50.98
CA LEU A 125 -9.14 11.27 -50.71
C LEU A 125 -10.01 11.18 -49.45
N ILE A 126 -10.77 10.09 -49.29
CA ILE A 126 -11.62 9.86 -48.10
C ILE A 126 -10.80 9.53 -46.85
N SER A 127 -9.67 8.83 -46.99
CA SER A 127 -8.74 8.64 -45.86
C SER A 127 -8.12 9.95 -45.40
N ARG A 128 -7.77 10.86 -46.33
CA ARG A 128 -7.27 12.21 -46.02
C ARG A 128 -8.36 13.05 -45.37
N PHE A 129 -9.60 12.97 -45.87
CA PHE A 129 -10.78 13.59 -45.27
C PHE A 129 -11.02 13.09 -43.84
N GLY A 130 -10.98 11.77 -43.62
CA GLY A 130 -11.12 11.17 -42.29
C GLY A 130 -10.04 11.61 -41.31
N PHE A 131 -8.80 11.71 -41.78
CA PHE A 131 -7.71 12.26 -40.98
C PHE A 131 -7.98 13.72 -40.62
N ALA A 132 -8.46 14.54 -41.55
CA ALA A 132 -8.72 15.95 -41.29
C ALA A 132 -9.88 16.17 -40.31
N VAL A 133 -10.97 15.41 -40.43
CA VAL A 133 -12.08 15.44 -39.46
C VAL A 133 -11.60 15.06 -38.05
N LEU A 134 -10.66 14.11 -37.95
CA LEU A 134 -10.12 13.63 -36.67
C LEU A 134 -8.87 14.40 -36.18
N ALA A 135 -8.24 15.23 -37.01
CA ALA A 135 -7.01 15.93 -36.69
C ALA A 135 -7.11 16.83 -35.44
N PRO A 136 -8.20 17.59 -35.20
CA PRO A 136 -8.35 18.34 -33.96
C PRO A 136 -8.33 17.45 -32.69
N VAL A 137 -8.87 16.22 -32.79
CA VAL A 137 -8.84 15.25 -31.69
C VAL A 137 -7.42 14.72 -31.47
N TYR A 138 -6.68 14.41 -32.54
CA TYR A 138 -5.28 13.98 -32.43
C TYR A 138 -4.38 15.08 -31.87
N VAL A 139 -4.57 16.34 -32.30
CA VAL A 139 -3.84 17.50 -31.78
C VAL A 139 -4.14 17.69 -30.29
N TYR A 140 -5.40 17.60 -29.87
CA TYR A 140 -5.79 17.67 -28.46
C TYR A 140 -5.15 16.55 -27.62
N LEU A 141 -5.19 15.30 -28.09
CA LEU A 141 -4.54 14.16 -27.44
C LEU A 141 -3.02 14.34 -27.38
N GLY A 142 -2.41 14.87 -28.44
CA GLY A 142 -0.99 15.21 -28.52
C GLY A 142 -0.60 16.26 -27.47
N PHE A 143 -1.35 17.36 -27.36
CA PHE A 143 -1.12 18.36 -26.31
C PHE A 143 -1.26 17.78 -24.90
N LYS A 144 -2.22 16.88 -24.68
CA LYS A 144 -2.39 16.20 -23.39
C LYS A 144 -1.22 15.25 -23.09
N MET A 145 -0.73 14.52 -24.09
CA MET A 145 0.44 13.64 -24.00
C MET A 145 1.72 14.42 -23.73
N ILE A 146 1.95 15.53 -24.45
CA ILE A 146 3.07 16.45 -24.21
C ILE A 146 2.96 17.07 -22.82
N GLY A 147 1.77 17.47 -22.38
CA GLY A 147 1.54 17.96 -21.03
C GLY A 147 1.86 16.91 -19.95
N ALA A 148 1.58 15.63 -20.21
CA ALA A 148 1.92 14.53 -19.31
C ALA A 148 3.42 14.18 -19.34
N ALA A 149 4.07 14.26 -20.50
CA ALA A 149 5.49 13.97 -20.69
C ALA A 149 6.41 15.11 -20.21
N SER A 150 5.93 16.36 -20.24
CA SER A 150 6.64 17.57 -19.81
C SER A 150 7.02 17.58 -18.32
N GLY A 151 6.58 16.60 -17.52
CA GLY A 151 7.22 16.20 -16.26
C GLY A 151 7.25 17.21 -15.11
N LYS A 152 6.74 18.44 -15.27
CA LYS A 152 6.74 19.42 -14.18
C LYS A 152 5.82 18.91 -13.06
N PRO A 153 6.34 18.67 -11.84
CA PRO A 153 5.50 18.25 -10.72
C PRO A 153 4.55 19.40 -10.42
N LYS A 154 3.27 19.18 -10.69
CA LYS A 154 2.22 20.12 -10.32
C LYS A 154 1.83 19.86 -8.88
N TYR A 155 2.07 20.83 -8.00
CA TYR A 155 1.68 20.79 -6.59
C TYR A 155 0.20 21.15 -6.43
N ASP A 156 -0.68 20.44 -7.15
CA ASP A 156 -2.11 20.76 -7.24
C ASP A 156 -2.96 19.96 -6.22
N LYS A 157 -2.34 19.07 -5.44
CA LYS A 157 -3.05 18.21 -4.49
C LYS A 157 -3.29 18.93 -3.17
N VAL A 158 -4.54 19.18 -2.86
CA VAL A 158 -4.97 19.57 -1.51
C VAL A 158 -5.12 18.29 -0.69
N TYR A 159 -4.31 18.15 0.35
CA TYR A 159 -4.35 16.98 1.23
C TYR A 159 -5.25 17.21 2.45
N SER A 160 -6.09 16.22 2.76
CA SER A 160 -6.57 15.99 4.14
C SER A 160 -5.51 15.26 4.95
N LEU A 161 -5.60 15.29 6.29
CA LEU A 161 -4.68 14.56 7.17
C LEU A 161 -4.55 13.08 6.80
N ASP A 162 -5.68 12.41 6.54
CA ASP A 162 -5.68 10.99 6.14
C ASP A 162 -5.00 10.78 4.80
N SER A 163 -5.34 11.58 3.78
CA SER A 163 -4.74 11.45 2.45
C SER A 163 -3.24 11.76 2.45
N PHE A 164 -2.79 12.68 3.31
CA PHE A 164 -1.38 12.98 3.51
C PHE A 164 -0.66 11.80 4.17
N ALA A 165 -1.24 11.24 5.24
CA ALA A 165 -0.70 10.09 5.92
C ALA A 165 -0.61 8.86 5.00
N GLU A 166 -1.61 8.64 4.14
CA GLU A 166 -1.61 7.59 3.13
C GLU A 166 -0.47 7.75 2.12
N ASP A 167 -0.26 8.96 1.60
CA ASP A 167 0.81 9.24 0.63
C ASP A 167 2.20 9.10 1.28
N MET A 168 2.36 9.64 2.49
CA MET A 168 3.60 9.56 3.27
C MET A 168 3.92 8.12 3.70
N SER A 169 2.91 7.27 3.91
CA SER A 169 3.13 5.87 4.32
C SER A 169 3.87 5.02 3.29
N GLU A 170 3.92 5.44 2.02
CA GLU A 170 4.75 4.76 1.02
C GLU A 170 6.24 5.12 1.17
N GLY A 171 6.55 6.34 1.64
CA GLY A 171 7.90 6.80 1.98
C GLY A 171 8.38 6.35 3.36
N PHE A 172 7.45 6.23 4.32
CA PHE A 172 7.66 5.79 5.70
C PHE A 172 6.80 4.57 6.03
N PRO A 173 7.22 3.37 5.61
CA PRO A 173 6.41 2.16 5.72
C PRO A 173 6.06 1.76 7.16
N GLU A 174 6.74 2.30 8.18
CA GLU A 174 6.37 2.11 9.59
C GLU A 174 4.94 2.54 9.91
N LEU A 175 4.39 3.45 9.09
CA LEU A 175 3.05 3.98 9.25
C LEU A 175 1.98 3.04 8.65
N LEU A 176 2.33 2.16 7.72
CA LEU A 176 1.38 1.29 7.00
C LEU A 176 0.52 0.37 7.90
N PRO A 177 1.01 -0.14 9.05
CA PRO A 177 0.18 -0.90 9.98
C PRO A 177 -0.91 -0.07 10.66
N VAL A 178 -0.76 1.26 10.71
CA VAL A 178 -1.63 2.18 11.47
C VAL A 178 -2.52 3.02 10.57
N VAL A 179 -1.96 3.60 9.50
CA VAL A 179 -2.65 4.59 8.64
C VAL A 179 -3.98 4.06 8.10
N TRP A 180 -4.00 2.81 7.64
CA TRP A 180 -5.20 2.18 7.07
C TRP A 180 -6.10 1.50 8.11
N ASP A 181 -5.68 1.48 9.38
CA ASP A 181 -6.37 0.92 10.53
C ASP A 181 -6.33 1.95 11.67
N ASN A 182 -6.77 3.17 11.34
CA ASN A 182 -6.55 4.36 12.18
C ASN A 182 -7.15 4.16 13.59
N PRO A 183 -6.33 4.22 14.66
CA PRO A 183 -6.78 4.08 16.04
C PRO A 183 -7.90 5.04 16.45
N GLN A 184 -8.02 6.21 15.81
CA GLN A 184 -9.06 7.20 16.11
C GLN A 184 -10.47 6.70 15.79
N ASN A 185 -10.61 5.68 14.94
CA ASN A 185 -11.89 5.07 14.60
C ASN A 185 -12.39 4.07 15.65
N TYR A 186 -11.62 3.82 16.71
CA TYR A 186 -11.90 2.82 17.73
C TYR A 186 -12.14 3.45 19.10
N ASP A 187 -12.90 2.76 19.94
CA ASP A 187 -13.04 3.09 21.35
C ASP A 187 -11.69 2.92 22.07
N ILE A 188 -11.32 3.92 22.87
CA ILE A 188 -10.06 3.99 23.61
C ILE A 188 -9.85 2.77 24.53
N ASN A 189 -10.94 2.20 25.06
CA ASN A 189 -10.88 1.11 26.05
C ASN A 189 -11.09 -0.28 25.42
N LYS A 190 -11.48 -0.38 24.15
CA LYS A 190 -11.87 -1.66 23.51
C LYS A 190 -11.07 -1.95 22.24
N GLY A 191 -11.02 -3.23 21.87
CA GLY A 191 -10.36 -3.69 20.65
C GLY A 191 -8.82 -3.71 20.72
N HIS A 192 -8.19 -3.91 19.56
CA HIS A 192 -6.75 -4.15 19.45
C HIS A 192 -5.91 -2.89 19.66
N TRP A 193 -6.44 -1.71 19.36
CA TRP A 193 -5.77 -0.43 19.58
C TRP A 193 -5.97 0.17 20.97
N ARG A 194 -6.72 -0.51 21.87
CA ARG A 194 -7.04 0.02 23.20
C ARG A 194 -5.81 0.56 23.95
N MET A 195 -5.97 1.65 24.68
CA MET A 195 -4.93 2.17 25.56
C MET A 195 -4.66 1.20 26.72
N SER A 196 -3.55 1.41 27.42
CA SER A 196 -3.34 0.73 28.70
C SER A 196 -4.45 1.21 29.64
N PRO A 197 -5.15 0.30 30.34
CA PRO A 197 -6.15 0.70 31.31
C PRO A 197 -5.49 1.51 32.43
N ARG A 198 -6.32 2.28 33.14
CA ARG A 198 -5.91 2.96 34.36
C ARG A 198 -5.60 1.92 35.45
N PRO A 199 -4.63 2.14 36.35
CA PRO A 199 -4.24 1.14 37.33
C PRO A 199 -5.40 0.62 38.18
N ARG A 200 -6.24 1.49 38.75
CA ARG A 200 -7.41 1.07 39.55
C ARG A 200 -8.36 0.15 38.78
N ALA A 201 -8.81 0.57 37.59
CA ALA A 201 -9.72 -0.23 36.77
C ALA A 201 -9.11 -1.60 36.40
N TYR A 202 -7.81 -1.62 36.07
CA TYR A 202 -7.11 -2.87 35.78
C TYR A 202 -7.02 -3.78 37.01
N LEU A 203 -6.74 -3.23 38.19
CA LEU A 203 -6.66 -3.99 39.43
C LEU A 203 -8.04 -4.53 39.85
N GLU A 204 -9.10 -3.75 39.68
CA GLU A 204 -10.49 -4.19 39.92
C GLU A 204 -10.87 -5.34 38.96
N GLU A 205 -10.58 -5.22 37.66
CA GLU A 205 -10.84 -6.26 36.65
C GLU A 205 -10.10 -7.58 36.94
N ASN A 206 -8.92 -7.52 37.57
CA ASN A 206 -8.13 -8.69 37.96
C ASN A 206 -8.36 -9.12 39.41
N GLY A 207 -9.37 -8.56 40.09
CA GLY A 207 -9.67 -8.92 41.48
C GLY A 207 -8.55 -8.59 42.46
N CYS A 208 -7.73 -7.58 42.20
CA CYS A 208 -6.71 -7.15 43.15
C CYS A 208 -7.23 -6.14 44.18
N ILE A 209 -8.48 -5.70 44.07
CA ILE A 209 -9.09 -4.72 44.98
C ILE A 209 -10.12 -5.39 45.89
N GLU A 210 -10.04 -5.07 47.19
CA GLU A 210 -11.03 -5.43 48.19
C GLU A 210 -11.68 -4.17 48.75
N SER A 211 -12.99 -4.07 48.63
CA SER A 211 -13.78 -2.98 49.24
C SER A 211 -14.30 -3.41 50.61
N PHE A 212 -14.25 -2.50 51.58
CA PHE A 212 -14.74 -2.73 52.94
C PHE A 212 -15.30 -1.44 53.53
N GLU A 213 -16.10 -1.57 54.59
CA GLU A 213 -16.65 -0.43 55.31
C GLU A 213 -15.87 -0.20 56.61
N TYR A 214 -15.41 1.04 56.81
CA TYR A 214 -14.73 1.44 58.03
C TYR A 214 -15.34 2.73 58.57
N LYS A 215 -15.86 2.69 59.81
CA LYS A 215 -16.52 3.83 60.47
C LYS A 215 -17.64 4.50 59.64
N GLY A 216 -18.38 3.71 58.85
CA GLY A 216 -19.47 4.21 57.99
C GLY A 216 -19.01 4.76 56.63
N GLU A 217 -17.71 4.75 56.33
CA GLU A 217 -17.15 5.13 55.03
C GLU A 217 -16.79 3.87 54.22
N GLN A 218 -17.13 3.88 52.93
CA GLN A 218 -16.69 2.84 51.99
C GLN A 218 -15.24 3.10 51.59
N ARG A 219 -14.34 2.18 51.95
CA ARG A 219 -12.92 2.23 51.64
C ARG A 219 -12.52 1.01 50.82
N PHE A 220 -11.33 1.05 50.25
CA PHE A 220 -10.79 -0.10 49.53
C PHE A 220 -9.28 -0.22 49.75
N ARG A 221 -8.78 -1.45 49.61
CA ARG A 221 -7.35 -1.76 49.74
C ARG A 221 -6.89 -2.73 48.66
N LEU A 222 -5.58 -2.74 48.42
CA LEU A 222 -4.97 -3.69 47.50
C LEU A 222 -4.79 -5.05 48.19
N ARG A 223 -5.31 -6.10 47.55
CA ARG A 223 -5.04 -7.47 47.96
C ARG A 223 -3.65 -7.86 47.49
N ARG A 224 -2.71 -7.85 48.45
CA ARG A 224 -1.27 -7.98 48.17
C ARG A 224 -0.91 -9.31 47.50
N GLU A 225 -1.51 -10.42 47.94
CA GLU A 225 -1.20 -11.75 47.40
C GLU A 225 -1.65 -11.88 45.94
N GLU A 226 -2.86 -11.44 45.63
CA GLU A 226 -3.43 -11.42 44.27
C GLU A 226 -2.65 -10.47 43.37
N ALA A 227 -2.23 -9.31 43.89
CA ALA A 227 -1.38 -8.37 43.15
C ALA A 227 0.01 -8.96 42.83
N LEU A 228 0.60 -9.72 43.75
CA LEU A 228 1.85 -10.44 43.52
C LEU A 228 1.67 -11.49 42.41
N ILE A 229 0.63 -12.33 42.51
CA ILE A 229 0.32 -13.35 41.49
C ILE A 229 0.14 -12.70 40.11
N LEU A 230 -0.64 -11.62 40.03
CA LEU A 230 -0.84 -10.87 38.79
C LEU A 230 0.48 -10.34 38.23
N ALA A 231 1.35 -9.80 39.09
CA ALA A 231 2.65 -9.30 38.67
C ALA A 231 3.59 -10.42 38.19
N GLU A 232 3.54 -11.60 38.80
CA GLU A 232 4.28 -12.78 38.34
C GLU A 232 3.82 -13.26 36.95
N GLU A 233 2.51 -13.30 36.70
CA GLU A 233 1.95 -13.65 35.38
C GLU A 233 2.41 -12.69 34.28
N GLN A 234 2.58 -11.41 34.63
CA GLN A 234 3.10 -10.39 33.71
C GLN A 234 4.57 -10.61 33.33
N LEU A 235 5.35 -11.39 34.08
CA LEU A 235 6.76 -11.64 33.77
C LEU A 235 6.93 -12.51 32.53
N GLY A 236 6.07 -13.52 32.38
CA GLY A 236 6.10 -14.48 31.28
C GLY A 236 7.10 -15.61 31.49
N ARG A 237 7.58 -16.18 30.39
CA ARG A 237 8.39 -17.41 30.40
C ARG A 237 9.89 -17.15 30.61
N GLN A 238 10.55 -18.10 31.26
CA GLN A 238 12.00 -18.10 31.42
C GLN A 238 12.70 -18.29 30.07
N TRP A 239 13.94 -17.82 29.99
CA TRP A 239 14.78 -17.95 28.82
C TRP A 239 15.36 -19.37 28.71
N GLU A 240 14.92 -20.12 27.71
CA GLU A 240 15.42 -21.48 27.40
C GLU A 240 16.26 -21.52 26.11
N GLY A 241 16.53 -20.36 25.50
CA GLY A 241 17.28 -20.24 24.25
C GLY A 241 16.42 -19.90 23.02
N PHE A 242 17.10 -19.66 21.89
CA PHE A 242 16.48 -19.09 20.67
C PHE A 242 15.44 -20.00 20.00
N SER A 243 15.54 -21.33 20.15
CA SER A 243 14.61 -22.28 19.52
C SER A 243 13.20 -22.21 20.09
N LYS A 244 13.08 -21.75 21.35
CA LYS A 244 11.81 -21.61 22.03
C LYS A 244 11.15 -20.26 21.76
N LEU A 245 11.83 -19.30 21.12
CA LEU A 245 11.32 -17.96 20.86
C LEU A 245 10.14 -17.95 19.89
N THR A 246 9.13 -17.13 20.18
CA THR A 246 8.08 -16.83 19.22
C THR A 246 8.64 -16.00 18.07
N MET A 247 7.96 -16.01 16.93
CA MET A 247 8.40 -15.19 15.80
C MET A 247 8.38 -13.68 16.12
N ASN A 248 7.48 -13.21 16.99
CA ASN A 248 7.43 -11.79 17.37
C ASN A 248 8.60 -11.41 18.29
N GLU A 249 8.94 -12.26 19.26
CA GLU A 249 10.12 -12.11 20.10
C GLU A 249 11.40 -12.10 19.26
N MET A 250 11.52 -13.04 18.31
CA MET A 250 12.63 -13.10 17.35
C MET A 250 12.73 -11.83 16.50
N ARG A 251 11.62 -11.26 16.04
CA ARG A 251 11.61 -10.00 15.27
C ARG A 251 12.19 -8.85 16.08
N ILE A 252 11.80 -8.71 17.35
CA ILE A 252 12.35 -7.65 18.21
C ILE A 252 13.84 -7.86 18.48
N ILE A 253 14.26 -9.09 18.80
CA ILE A 253 15.68 -9.37 18.98
C ILE A 253 16.46 -9.06 17.69
N ALA A 254 15.95 -9.46 16.53
CA ALA A 254 16.59 -9.18 15.24
C ALA A 254 16.70 -7.69 14.90
N LEU A 255 15.82 -6.82 15.41
CA LEU A 255 15.98 -5.37 15.30
C LEU A 255 17.19 -4.85 16.09
N THR A 256 17.51 -5.50 17.22
CA THR A 256 18.56 -5.06 18.14
C THR A 256 19.94 -5.64 17.81
N LEU A 257 20.02 -6.90 17.35
CA LEU A 257 21.28 -7.61 17.16
C LEU A 257 22.31 -6.89 16.27
N PRO A 258 21.94 -6.33 15.10
CA PRO A 258 22.88 -5.59 14.26
C PRO A 258 23.48 -4.38 15.00
N MET A 259 22.68 -3.71 15.82
CA MET A 259 23.11 -2.55 16.61
C MET A 259 24.01 -2.96 17.79
N LEU A 260 23.78 -4.14 18.38
CA LEU A 260 24.65 -4.69 19.42
C LEU A 260 26.05 -5.01 18.86
N GLU A 261 26.13 -5.60 17.67
CA GLU A 261 27.39 -5.89 17.00
C GLU A 261 28.17 -4.61 16.69
N SER A 262 27.57 -3.69 15.93
CA SER A 262 28.18 -2.41 15.58
C SER A 262 27.10 -1.38 15.28
N PRO A 263 26.89 -0.34 16.11
CA PRO A 263 25.81 0.61 15.91
C PRO A 263 25.81 1.29 14.53
N SER A 264 26.98 1.73 14.05
CA SER A 264 27.13 2.41 12.75
C SER A 264 26.71 1.54 11.54
N LYS A 265 27.06 0.25 11.56
CA LYS A 265 26.70 -0.71 10.49
C LYS A 265 25.33 -1.34 10.71
N GLY A 266 24.88 -1.41 11.96
CA GLY A 266 23.63 -2.04 12.37
C GLY A 266 22.39 -1.21 12.07
N VAL A 267 22.45 0.11 12.29
CA VAL A 267 21.30 1.02 12.07
C VAL A 267 20.70 0.88 10.66
N PRO A 268 21.48 0.87 9.56
CA PRO A 268 20.93 0.65 8.21
C PRO A 268 20.20 -0.70 8.05
N ILE A 269 20.74 -1.78 8.62
CA ILE A 269 20.15 -3.12 8.57
C ILE A 269 18.84 -3.14 9.35
N THR A 270 18.83 -2.53 10.54
CA THR A 270 17.64 -2.39 11.38
C THR A 270 16.55 -1.59 10.66
N ASN A 271 16.90 -0.46 10.03
CA ASN A 271 15.96 0.37 9.27
C ASN A 271 15.38 -0.37 8.05
N GLU A 272 16.20 -1.17 7.35
CA GLU A 272 15.70 -2.02 6.27
C GLU A 272 14.68 -3.04 6.80
N LEU A 273 14.95 -3.66 7.96
CA LEU A 273 14.05 -4.64 8.56
C LEU A 273 12.74 -4.00 9.05
N ILE A 274 12.81 -2.80 9.64
CA ILE A 274 11.66 -1.98 10.01
C ILE A 274 10.78 -1.69 8.79
N LYS A 275 11.40 -1.29 7.67
CA LYS A 275 10.70 -1.06 6.41
C LYS A 275 10.00 -2.32 5.90
N GLU A 276 10.66 -3.48 5.97
CA GLU A 276 10.03 -4.75 5.58
C GLU A 276 8.86 -5.12 6.49
N TYR A 277 8.94 -4.86 7.80
CA TYR A 277 7.82 -5.07 8.72
C TYR A 277 6.65 -4.14 8.40
N GLY A 278 6.92 -2.88 8.09
CA GLY A 278 5.90 -1.93 7.63
C GLY A 278 5.07 -2.48 6.46
N TYR A 279 5.74 -2.99 5.42
CA TYR A 279 5.04 -3.62 4.30
C TYR A 279 4.41 -4.97 4.63
N ALA A 280 5.08 -5.82 5.42
CA ALA A 280 4.58 -7.15 5.78
C ALA A 280 3.28 -7.09 6.59
N PHE A 281 3.18 -6.12 7.50
CA PHE A 281 2.04 -5.92 8.41
C PHE A 281 1.11 -4.78 7.98
N SER A 282 1.24 -4.31 6.74
CA SER A 282 0.40 -3.25 6.20
C SER A 282 -1.10 -3.58 6.29
N LYS A 283 -1.89 -2.60 6.73
CA LYS A 283 -3.36 -2.69 6.77
C LYS A 283 -4.03 -2.15 5.50
N LYS A 284 -3.25 -1.72 4.51
CA LYS A 284 -3.73 -1.24 3.21
C LYS A 284 -4.72 -2.24 2.58
N PRO A 285 -5.87 -1.79 2.05
CA PRO A 285 -6.90 -2.71 1.56
C PRO A 285 -6.40 -3.57 0.40
N GLY A 286 -6.42 -4.88 0.62
CA GLY A 286 -6.08 -5.91 -0.36
C GLY A 286 -7.24 -6.28 -1.29
N PHE A 287 -7.09 -7.40 -2.01
CA PHE A 287 -8.04 -7.87 -3.02
C PHE A 287 -9.45 -8.05 -2.47
N LYS A 288 -9.63 -8.79 -1.35
CA LYS A 288 -10.98 -9.14 -0.83
C LYS A 288 -11.85 -7.91 -0.53
N LYS A 289 -11.27 -6.90 0.13
CA LYS A 289 -12.00 -5.68 0.51
C LYS A 289 -12.38 -4.87 -0.73
N ARG A 290 -11.49 -4.79 -1.73
CA ARG A 290 -11.74 -4.12 -3.01
C ARG A 290 -12.72 -4.89 -3.90
N LEU A 291 -12.70 -6.22 -3.87
CA LEU A 291 -13.66 -7.07 -4.56
C LEU A 291 -15.07 -6.87 -3.99
N LYS A 292 -15.23 -6.78 -2.66
CA LYS A 292 -16.54 -6.49 -2.04
C LYS A 292 -17.12 -5.14 -2.50
N ILE A 293 -16.27 -4.12 -2.63
CA ILE A 293 -16.65 -2.82 -3.20
C ILE A 293 -17.07 -2.98 -4.66
N PHE A 294 -16.28 -3.68 -5.47
CA PHE A 294 -16.61 -3.96 -6.87
C PHE A 294 -17.92 -4.72 -7.05
N THR A 295 -18.15 -5.80 -6.28
CA THR A 295 -19.40 -6.56 -6.34
C THR A 295 -20.59 -5.71 -5.91
N SER A 296 -20.42 -4.85 -4.89
CA SER A 296 -21.49 -3.93 -4.51
C SER A 296 -21.83 -2.94 -5.63
N LEU A 297 -20.84 -2.45 -6.38
CA LEU A 297 -21.04 -1.57 -7.54
C LEU A 297 -21.68 -2.32 -8.72
N LEU A 298 -21.35 -3.60 -8.92
CA LEU A 298 -21.81 -4.42 -10.04
C LEU A 298 -23.26 -4.92 -9.86
N PHE A 299 -23.66 -5.24 -8.62
CA PHE A 299 -24.99 -5.77 -8.29
C PHE A 299 -26.00 -4.71 -7.81
N SER A 300 -25.59 -3.43 -7.70
CA SER A 300 -26.52 -2.31 -7.45
C SER A 300 -26.62 -1.29 -8.60
N PRO A 301 -26.62 -1.69 -9.90
CA PRO A 301 -26.58 -0.75 -11.01
C PRO A 301 -27.84 0.15 -11.05
N LEU A 302 -29.01 -0.36 -10.64
CA LEU A 302 -30.26 0.42 -10.60
C LEU A 302 -30.28 1.51 -9.52
N SER A 303 -29.48 1.42 -8.45
CA SER A 303 -29.42 2.47 -7.43
C SER A 303 -28.66 3.73 -7.89
N TYR A 304 -27.91 3.62 -8.99
CA TYR A 304 -27.12 4.71 -9.60
C TYR A 304 -27.51 5.02 -11.05
N MET A 305 -28.53 4.35 -11.60
CA MET A 305 -29.19 4.79 -12.84
C MET A 305 -30.25 5.83 -12.47
N PRO A 306 -30.09 7.12 -12.83
CA PRO A 306 -31.21 8.04 -12.74
C PRO A 306 -32.31 7.51 -13.65
N ASN A 307 -33.54 7.40 -13.14
CA ASN A 307 -34.75 7.01 -13.89
C ASN A 307 -34.70 7.59 -15.32
N PHE A 308 -34.37 6.76 -16.30
CA PHE A 308 -34.28 7.18 -17.69
C PHE A 308 -35.71 7.33 -18.23
N LYS A 309 -36.35 8.46 -17.90
CA LYS A 309 -37.56 8.88 -18.58
C LYS A 309 -37.15 9.46 -19.92
N MET A 310 -37.38 8.71 -21.00
CA MET A 310 -37.41 9.27 -22.35
C MET A 310 -38.35 10.48 -22.33
N PRO A 311 -37.87 11.70 -22.63
CA PRO A 311 -38.77 12.84 -22.79
C PRO A 311 -39.64 12.56 -24.03
N ASN A 312 -40.90 12.24 -23.78
CA ASN A 312 -41.89 12.03 -24.83
C ASN A 312 -42.35 13.41 -25.32
N THR A 313 -41.54 14.12 -26.10
CA THR A 313 -41.93 15.41 -26.69
C THR A 313 -41.33 15.59 -28.08
N LYS A 314 -42.20 15.84 -29.05
CA LYS A 314 -41.88 16.40 -30.36
C LYS A 314 -41.12 17.74 -30.17
N GLY A 315 -39.79 17.72 -30.28
CA GLY A 315 -38.92 18.90 -30.17
C GLY A 315 -37.51 18.54 -29.70
N LEU A 316 -36.49 19.13 -30.33
CA LEU A 316 -35.07 18.85 -30.05
C LEU A 316 -34.76 19.00 -28.55
N PRO A 317 -34.30 17.94 -27.86
CA PRO A 317 -33.84 18.07 -26.49
C PRO A 317 -32.57 18.95 -26.41
N SER A 318 -32.55 19.90 -25.48
CA SER A 318 -31.40 20.76 -25.21
C SER A 318 -30.11 19.94 -25.02
N MET A 319 -29.08 20.21 -25.83
CA MET A 319 -27.74 19.59 -25.78
C MET A 319 -27.11 19.59 -24.37
N LYS A 320 -27.48 20.53 -23.49
CA LYS A 320 -27.04 20.57 -22.09
C LYS A 320 -27.64 19.46 -21.22
N LYS A 321 -28.88 18.99 -21.50
CA LYS A 321 -29.51 17.90 -20.76
C LYS A 321 -28.96 16.54 -21.19
N ILE A 322 -28.75 16.36 -22.49
CA ILE A 322 -28.17 15.14 -23.08
C ILE A 322 -26.72 14.96 -22.64
N SER A 323 -25.89 16.00 -22.69
CA SER A 323 -24.50 15.95 -22.19
C SER A 323 -24.40 15.67 -20.69
N LYS A 324 -25.34 16.17 -19.88
CA LYS A 324 -25.39 15.91 -18.43
C LYS A 324 -25.82 14.46 -18.11
N GLN A 325 -26.72 13.88 -18.92
CA GLN A 325 -27.12 12.46 -18.81
C GLN A 325 -26.08 11.49 -19.38
N LEU A 326 -25.46 11.80 -20.53
CA LEU A 326 -24.31 11.03 -21.04
C LEU A 326 -23.14 11.11 -20.07
N GLY A 327 -22.87 12.30 -19.51
CA GLY A 327 -21.82 12.49 -18.51
C GLY A 327 -22.01 11.63 -17.26
N SER A 328 -23.24 11.39 -16.80
CA SER A 328 -23.48 10.48 -15.66
C SER A 328 -23.32 9.01 -16.03
N LEU A 329 -23.74 8.60 -17.23
CA LEU A 329 -23.53 7.24 -17.76
C LEU A 329 -22.03 6.92 -17.95
N PHE A 330 -21.27 7.82 -18.58
CA PHE A 330 -19.81 7.68 -18.73
C PHE A 330 -19.08 7.66 -17.39
N LYS A 331 -19.52 8.46 -16.40
CA LYS A 331 -18.93 8.48 -15.05
C LYS A 331 -19.14 7.16 -14.31
N ASN A 332 -20.26 6.48 -14.51
CA ASN A 332 -20.54 5.17 -13.91
C ASN A 332 -19.72 4.05 -14.59
N GLN A 333 -19.55 4.09 -15.91
CA GLN A 333 -18.66 3.17 -16.62
C GLN A 333 -17.19 3.37 -16.20
N PHE A 334 -16.75 4.62 -16.02
CA PHE A 334 -15.41 4.95 -15.51
C PHE A 334 -15.19 4.47 -14.08
N LYS A 335 -16.24 4.49 -13.23
CA LYS A 335 -16.19 3.93 -11.87
C LYS A 335 -15.99 2.42 -11.86
N LEU A 336 -16.60 1.70 -12.81
CA LEU A 336 -16.44 0.24 -12.90
C LEU A 336 -15.03 -0.14 -13.39
N VAL A 337 -14.51 0.59 -14.39
CA VAL A 337 -13.13 0.43 -14.89
C VAL A 337 -12.10 0.78 -13.81
N SER A 338 -12.30 1.88 -13.07
CA SER A 338 -11.42 2.24 -11.95
C SER A 338 -11.49 1.22 -10.81
N ALA A 339 -12.67 0.67 -10.51
CA ALA A 339 -12.81 -0.41 -9.54
C ALA A 339 -12.09 -1.71 -9.99
N PHE A 340 -12.02 -1.99 -11.30
CA PHE A 340 -11.22 -3.10 -11.83
C PHE A 340 -9.70 -2.84 -11.69
N LEU A 341 -9.25 -1.62 -11.97
CA LEU A 341 -7.85 -1.21 -11.71
C LEU A 341 -7.52 -1.30 -10.21
N ASP A 342 -8.46 -0.95 -9.34
CA ASP A 342 -8.33 -1.09 -7.89
C ASP A 342 -8.21 -2.56 -7.47
N ILE A 343 -8.95 -3.49 -8.11
CA ILE A 343 -8.80 -4.92 -7.87
C ILE A 343 -7.36 -5.37 -8.16
N LYS A 344 -6.80 -4.98 -9.30
CA LYS A 344 -5.40 -5.29 -9.66
C LYS A 344 -4.42 -4.72 -8.63
N ALA A 345 -4.65 -3.49 -8.16
CA ALA A 345 -3.87 -2.88 -7.09
C ALA A 345 -3.99 -3.67 -5.76
N GLY A 346 -5.18 -4.18 -5.44
CA GLY A 346 -5.43 -5.03 -4.27
C GLY A 346 -4.66 -6.36 -4.32
N ILE A 347 -4.64 -7.03 -5.47
CA ILE A 347 -3.86 -8.26 -5.68
C ILE A 347 -2.36 -7.97 -5.50
N LYS A 348 -1.87 -6.88 -6.12
CA LYS A 348 -0.49 -6.44 -5.99
C LYS A 348 -0.10 -6.21 -4.52
N GLU A 349 -0.99 -5.59 -3.75
CA GLU A 349 -0.75 -5.33 -2.32
C GLU A 349 -0.74 -6.62 -1.48
N ASP A 350 -1.65 -7.55 -1.73
CA ASP A 350 -1.66 -8.84 -1.01
C ASP A 350 -0.41 -9.67 -1.32
N LEU A 351 0.04 -9.67 -2.57
CA LEU A 351 1.32 -10.28 -2.96
C LEU A 351 2.50 -9.57 -2.31
N ARG A 352 2.48 -8.23 -2.23
CA ARG A 352 3.49 -7.42 -1.56
C ARG A 352 3.63 -7.82 -0.10
N LYS A 353 2.52 -7.85 0.66
CA LYS A 353 2.49 -8.25 2.08
C LYS A 353 3.08 -9.64 2.29
N ARG A 354 2.64 -10.63 1.51
CA ARG A 354 3.14 -12.02 1.59
C ARG A 354 4.62 -12.12 1.28
N ARG A 355 5.08 -11.42 0.23
CA ARG A 355 6.49 -11.39 -0.17
C ARG A 355 7.36 -10.80 0.95
N TYR A 356 6.98 -9.65 1.50
CA TYR A 356 7.73 -9.01 2.58
C TYR A 356 7.65 -9.79 3.89
N LEU A 357 6.54 -10.45 4.21
CA LEU A 357 6.46 -11.33 5.37
C LEU A 357 7.43 -12.52 5.25
N LYS A 358 7.49 -13.15 4.06
CA LYS A 358 8.43 -14.25 3.81
C LYS A 358 9.89 -13.76 3.81
N SER A 359 10.17 -12.63 3.17
CA SER A 359 11.50 -12.01 3.13
C SER A 359 11.99 -11.66 4.52
N SER A 360 11.18 -10.92 5.28
CA SER A 360 11.54 -10.45 6.62
C SER A 360 11.74 -11.61 7.60
N ASN A 361 10.88 -12.64 7.57
CA ASN A 361 11.07 -13.83 8.40
C ASN A 361 12.40 -14.54 8.07
N LYS A 362 12.76 -14.65 6.78
CA LYS A 362 14.05 -15.23 6.37
C LYS A 362 15.22 -14.38 6.89
N LYS A 363 15.15 -13.05 6.76
CA LYS A 363 16.17 -12.13 7.28
C LYS A 363 16.30 -12.22 8.80
N VAL A 364 15.19 -12.27 9.54
CA VAL A 364 15.17 -12.45 11.01
C VAL A 364 15.94 -13.68 11.42
N ILE A 365 15.62 -14.84 10.81
CA ILE A 365 16.32 -16.10 11.10
C ILE A 365 17.81 -16.00 10.79
N GLN A 366 18.17 -15.33 9.68
CA GLN A 366 19.56 -15.12 9.32
C GLN A 366 20.32 -14.21 10.30
N ILE A 367 19.71 -13.11 10.74
CA ILE A 367 20.28 -12.18 11.71
C ILE A 367 20.50 -12.89 13.05
N ILE A 368 19.50 -13.63 13.54
CA ILE A 368 19.63 -14.40 14.78
C ILE A 368 20.72 -15.46 14.65
N ARG A 369 20.75 -16.21 13.54
CA ARG A 369 21.77 -17.25 13.32
C ARG A 369 23.20 -16.68 13.33
N LYS A 370 23.40 -15.48 12.79
CA LYS A 370 24.71 -14.80 12.80
C LYS A 370 25.04 -14.15 14.14
N GLY A 371 24.03 -13.59 14.80
CA GLY A 371 24.19 -12.79 16.02
C GLY A 371 24.07 -13.55 17.33
N LYS A 372 23.58 -14.80 17.33
CA LYS A 372 23.35 -15.58 18.56
C LYS A 372 24.60 -15.78 19.43
N ASP A 373 25.78 -15.77 18.81
CA ASP A 373 27.06 -16.02 19.47
C ASP A 373 27.80 -14.74 19.87
N LEU A 374 27.21 -13.56 19.63
CA LEU A 374 27.79 -12.27 20.00
C LEU A 374 28.04 -12.20 21.50
N GLU A 375 29.25 -11.79 21.88
CA GLU A 375 29.66 -11.72 23.29
C GLU A 375 28.76 -10.82 24.13
N LYS A 376 28.38 -9.65 23.58
CA LYS A 376 27.42 -8.75 24.24
C LYS A 376 26.07 -9.42 24.50
N LEU A 377 25.58 -10.23 23.56
CA LEU A 377 24.31 -10.94 23.71
C LEU A 377 24.43 -12.07 24.74
N LYS A 378 25.52 -12.83 24.73
CA LYS A 378 25.80 -13.86 25.75
C LYS A 378 25.84 -13.27 27.15
N LYS A 379 26.49 -12.11 27.33
CA LYS A 379 26.50 -11.38 28.60
C LYS A 379 25.11 -10.92 29.03
N ILE A 380 24.28 -10.46 28.09
CA ILE A 380 22.89 -10.10 28.38
C ILE A 380 22.11 -11.34 28.84
N ILE A 381 22.20 -12.45 28.13
CA ILE A 381 21.52 -13.71 28.47
C ILE A 381 22.00 -14.24 29.83
N ALA A 382 23.28 -14.11 30.14
CA ALA A 382 23.84 -14.54 31.42
C ALA A 382 23.31 -13.71 32.62
N ASN A 383 22.83 -12.49 32.39
CA ASN A 383 22.38 -11.57 33.43
C ASN A 383 20.86 -11.45 33.55
N HIS A 384 20.10 -12.16 32.71
CA HIS A 384 18.64 -12.03 32.64
C HIS A 384 17.97 -13.40 32.48
N ALA A 385 17.06 -13.75 33.39
CA ALA A 385 16.43 -15.07 33.48
C ALA A 385 15.20 -15.25 32.57
N TYR A 386 14.53 -14.16 32.18
CA TYR A 386 13.25 -14.22 31.45
C TYR A 386 13.37 -13.72 30.01
N VAL A 387 12.55 -14.27 29.11
CA VAL A 387 12.56 -13.84 27.69
C VAL A 387 12.28 -12.35 27.56
N SER A 388 11.32 -11.84 28.33
CA SER A 388 10.94 -10.44 28.39
C SER A 388 12.10 -9.56 28.90
N THR A 389 12.87 -9.98 29.89
CA THR A 389 14.00 -9.21 30.44
C THR A 389 15.23 -9.25 29.54
N VAL A 390 15.52 -10.39 28.90
CA VAL A 390 16.57 -10.51 27.85
C VAL A 390 16.27 -9.58 26.68
N ILE A 391 15.05 -9.63 26.13
CA ILE A 391 14.62 -8.75 25.03
C ILE A 391 14.78 -7.29 25.43
N SER A 392 14.35 -6.95 26.65
CA SER A 392 14.38 -5.58 27.14
C SER A 392 15.79 -5.03 27.29
N ARG A 393 16.72 -5.86 27.78
CA ARG A 393 18.13 -5.48 27.84
C ARG A 393 18.75 -5.36 26.46
N CYS A 394 18.35 -6.18 25.50
CA CYS A 394 18.78 -6.03 24.11
C CYS A 394 18.29 -4.68 23.53
N VAL A 395 17.02 -4.31 23.75
CA VAL A 395 16.46 -3.02 23.30
C VAL A 395 17.15 -1.84 23.96
N ASP A 396 17.36 -1.91 25.29
CA ASP A 396 18.05 -0.87 26.06
C ASP A 396 19.49 -0.66 25.56
N THR A 397 20.23 -1.75 25.34
CA THR A 397 21.60 -1.71 24.82
C THR A 397 21.65 -1.18 23.38
N ALA A 398 20.69 -1.55 22.54
CA ALA A 398 20.59 -1.03 21.18
C ALA A 398 20.34 0.49 21.18
N ARG A 399 19.44 0.98 22.05
CA ARG A 399 19.13 2.42 22.20
C ARG A 399 20.31 3.24 22.72
N GLN A 400 21.21 2.64 23.50
CA GLN A 400 22.45 3.29 23.92
C GLN A 400 23.45 3.47 22.77
N GLY A 401 23.46 2.56 21.80
CA GLY A 401 24.37 2.62 20.64
C GLY A 401 23.86 3.47 19.48
N GLY A 402 22.55 3.63 19.32
CA GLY A 402 21.93 4.43 18.27
C GLY A 402 20.42 4.56 18.42
N THR A 403 19.77 5.24 17.49
CA THR A 403 18.33 5.52 17.59
C THR A 403 17.47 4.33 17.18
N LEU A 404 16.78 3.70 18.15
CA LEU A 404 15.73 2.70 17.92
C LEU A 404 14.39 3.20 18.50
N PRO A 405 13.57 3.91 17.70
CA PRO A 405 12.39 4.60 18.21
C PRO A 405 11.24 3.64 18.53
N ALA A 406 10.32 4.10 19.38
CA ALA A 406 9.07 3.43 19.74
C ALA A 406 8.24 3.01 18.51
N CYS A 407 8.20 3.88 17.47
CA CYS A 407 7.40 3.65 16.27
C CYS A 407 7.87 2.46 15.41
N SER A 408 9.09 1.95 15.61
CA SER A 408 9.64 0.80 14.87
C SER A 408 8.87 -0.51 15.11
N CYS A 409 8.02 -0.57 16.13
CA CYS A 409 7.26 -1.74 16.50
C CYS A 409 5.73 -1.57 16.45
N LEU A 410 5.20 -0.53 15.77
CA LEU A 410 3.75 -0.26 15.72
C LEU A 410 2.92 -1.46 15.26
N PHE A 411 3.48 -2.29 14.36
CA PHE A 411 2.84 -3.53 13.89
C PHE A 411 2.58 -4.56 15.00
N LEU A 412 3.33 -4.51 16.12
CA LEU A 412 3.15 -5.45 17.23
C LEU A 412 1.92 -5.15 18.06
N LYS A 413 1.50 -3.89 18.19
CA LYS A 413 0.37 -3.52 19.05
C LYS A 413 -0.88 -4.42 18.85
N PRO A 414 -1.35 -4.68 17.61
CA PRO A 414 -2.48 -5.58 17.38
C PRO A 414 -2.17 -7.09 17.41
N ILE A 415 -0.89 -7.49 17.39
CA ILE A 415 -0.48 -8.91 17.26
C ILE A 415 0.03 -9.47 18.59
N ASP A 416 0.80 -8.68 19.33
CA ASP A 416 1.42 -9.00 20.60
C ASP A 416 1.48 -7.74 21.47
N ARG A 417 0.38 -7.49 22.18
CA ARG A 417 0.18 -6.30 23.02
C ARG A 417 1.20 -6.22 24.16
N LYS A 418 1.50 -7.36 24.79
CA LYS A 418 2.44 -7.44 25.91
C LYS A 418 3.84 -7.07 25.46
N LEU A 419 4.33 -7.67 24.37
CA LEU A 419 5.64 -7.35 23.81
C LEU A 419 5.72 -5.90 23.30
N TYR A 420 4.64 -5.36 22.73
CA TYR A 420 4.55 -3.95 22.35
C TYR A 420 4.78 -3.04 23.56
N TYR A 421 4.08 -3.25 24.67
CA TYR A 421 4.29 -2.39 25.85
C TYR A 421 5.66 -2.57 26.46
N ILE A 422 6.17 -3.79 26.55
CA ILE A 422 7.55 -4.04 27.01
C ILE A 422 8.54 -3.21 26.18
N PHE A 423 8.50 -3.31 24.84
CA PHE A 423 9.40 -2.57 23.95
C PHE A 423 9.31 -1.04 24.13
N ASN A 424 8.09 -0.52 24.32
CA ASN A 424 7.85 0.90 24.51
C ASN A 424 8.16 1.39 25.93
N ASN A 425 8.22 0.49 26.91
CA ASN A 425 8.44 0.85 28.31
C ASN A 425 9.93 0.88 28.66
N VAL A 426 10.76 0.15 27.92
CA VAL A 426 12.22 0.21 28.06
C VAL A 426 12.71 1.65 27.91
N GLY A 427 13.42 2.16 28.92
CA GLY A 427 13.91 3.55 28.94
C GLY A 427 12.96 4.55 29.62
N ARG A 428 11.78 4.11 30.09
CA ARG A 428 10.91 4.88 30.99
C ARG A 428 11.27 4.58 32.45
N ASN A 429 10.92 5.51 33.35
CA ASN A 429 11.05 5.34 34.79
C ASN A 429 9.83 4.67 35.45
N VAL A 430 8.66 4.79 34.82
CA VAL A 430 7.38 4.26 35.32
C VAL A 430 6.74 3.38 34.25
N SER A 431 6.22 2.23 34.67
CA SER A 431 5.58 1.24 33.81
C SER A 431 4.09 1.45 33.59
N TRP A 432 3.59 0.94 32.47
CA TRP A 432 2.16 0.64 32.32
C TRP A 432 1.76 -0.53 33.22
N VAL A 433 0.57 -0.45 33.81
CA VAL A 433 0.06 -1.44 34.78
C VAL A 433 -0.01 -2.87 34.20
N GLU A 434 -0.25 -3.02 32.90
CA GLU A 434 -0.27 -4.33 32.20
C GLU A 434 1.11 -5.02 32.13
N THR A 435 2.19 -4.31 32.45
CA THR A 435 3.58 -4.80 32.35
C THR A 435 4.42 -4.47 33.58
N THR A 436 3.78 -4.03 34.66
CA THR A 436 4.46 -3.57 35.88
C THR A 436 5.29 -4.69 36.52
N GLY A 437 4.78 -5.92 36.59
CA GLY A 437 5.52 -7.06 37.14
C GLY A 437 6.80 -7.40 36.36
N TRP A 438 6.73 -7.40 35.02
CA TRP A 438 7.94 -7.51 34.18
C TRP A 438 8.92 -6.37 34.46
N PHE A 439 8.42 -5.13 34.59
CA PHE A 439 9.28 -3.95 34.75
C PHE A 439 10.04 -4.00 36.07
N ALA A 440 9.38 -4.35 37.17
CA ALA A 440 10.01 -4.53 38.47
C ALA A 440 11.15 -5.56 38.41
N HIS A 441 10.88 -6.72 37.82
CA HIS A 441 11.88 -7.78 37.67
C HIS A 441 13.05 -7.35 36.78
N TYR A 442 12.76 -6.71 35.63
CA TYR A 442 13.80 -6.21 34.72
C TYR A 442 14.72 -5.19 35.42
N VAL A 443 14.14 -4.27 36.20
CA VAL A 443 14.90 -3.28 36.96
C VAL A 443 15.76 -3.95 38.03
N ALA A 444 15.23 -4.96 38.73
CA ALA A 444 15.97 -5.72 39.73
C ALA A 444 17.19 -6.46 39.12
N GLU A 445 17.00 -7.20 38.02
CA GLU A 445 18.09 -7.88 37.30
C GLU A 445 19.11 -6.86 36.76
N LYS A 446 18.64 -5.76 36.16
CA LYS A 446 19.52 -4.71 35.62
C LYS A 446 20.38 -4.05 36.70
N LYS A 447 19.82 -3.79 37.88
CA LYS A 447 20.54 -3.17 39.01
C LYS A 447 21.52 -4.15 39.67
N SER A 448 21.10 -5.40 39.85
CA SER A 448 21.91 -6.43 40.51
C SER A 448 23.05 -6.95 39.64
N GLY A 449 22.85 -6.97 38.32
CA GLY A 449 23.83 -7.48 37.35
C GLY A 449 23.88 -9.00 37.25
N PHE A 450 22.93 -9.72 37.83
CA PHE A 450 22.81 -11.18 37.76
C PHE A 450 21.34 -11.59 37.55
N PRO A 451 21.08 -12.79 36.99
CA PRO A 451 19.72 -13.23 36.68
C PRO A 451 19.00 -13.68 37.96
N PHE A 452 17.70 -13.41 38.05
CA PHE A 452 16.84 -13.95 39.12
C PHE A 452 15.93 -15.04 38.55
N PRO A 453 16.20 -16.34 38.82
CA PRO A 453 15.34 -17.42 38.32
C PRO A 453 13.92 -17.36 38.90
N TYR A 454 13.77 -16.79 40.08
CA TYR A 454 12.50 -16.60 40.77
C TYR A 454 11.99 -15.17 40.59
N PRO A 455 10.67 -14.94 40.52
CA PRO A 455 10.13 -13.61 40.31
C PRO A 455 10.54 -12.60 41.39
N LYS A 456 11.04 -11.44 40.97
CA LYS A 456 11.26 -10.22 41.77
C LYS A 456 10.25 -9.15 41.36
N VAL A 457 9.04 -9.24 41.88
CA VAL A 457 7.89 -8.41 41.47
C VAL A 457 7.30 -7.57 42.61
N GLU A 458 7.92 -7.58 43.79
CA GLU A 458 7.43 -6.89 44.97
C GLU A 458 7.38 -5.37 44.75
N ALA A 459 8.41 -4.81 44.10
CA ALA A 459 8.44 -3.40 43.72
C ALA A 459 7.30 -3.00 42.76
N ALA A 460 6.72 -3.97 42.04
CA ALA A 460 5.58 -3.75 41.19
C ALA A 460 4.30 -3.53 42.00
N VAL A 461 4.11 -4.31 43.07
CA VAL A 461 2.99 -4.19 44.01
C VAL A 461 3.13 -2.95 44.87
N ASP A 462 4.35 -2.63 45.29
CA ASP A 462 4.70 -1.35 45.93
C ASP A 462 4.25 -0.17 45.06
N GLY A 463 4.62 -0.14 43.77
CA GLY A 463 4.22 0.94 42.88
C GLY A 463 2.72 0.98 42.57
N MET A 464 2.01 -0.15 42.67
CA MET A 464 0.54 -0.18 42.57
C MET A 464 -0.10 0.45 43.82
N ASP A 465 0.40 0.10 45.01
CA ASP A 465 -0.07 0.62 46.30
C ASP A 465 0.19 2.13 46.43
N GLU A 466 1.42 2.56 46.12
CA GLU A 466 1.81 3.97 46.09
C GLU A 466 0.89 4.78 45.16
N TYR A 467 0.63 4.26 43.95
CA TYR A 467 -0.26 4.93 43.00
C TYR A 467 -1.69 5.08 43.55
N LEU A 468 -2.24 4.02 44.15
CA LEU A 468 -3.61 4.04 44.67
C LEU A 468 -3.72 5.01 45.85
N TRP A 469 -2.75 4.98 46.75
CA TRP A 469 -2.63 5.91 47.86
C TRP A 469 -2.56 7.37 47.41
N ALA A 470 -1.66 7.67 46.46
CA ALA A 470 -1.50 9.03 45.97
C ALA A 470 -2.72 9.54 45.17
N SER A 471 -3.56 8.64 44.64
CA SER A 471 -4.65 9.00 43.72
C SER A 471 -6.05 9.00 44.35
N TYR A 472 -6.27 8.30 45.47
CA TYR A 472 -7.60 8.06 46.02
C TYR A 472 -7.63 8.22 47.54
N TYR A 473 -8.47 9.13 48.03
CA TYR A 473 -8.64 9.38 49.47
C TYR A 473 -9.30 8.21 50.21
N GLU A 474 -10.09 7.39 49.50
CA GLU A 474 -10.78 6.23 50.08
C GLU A 474 -9.89 4.98 50.14
N TYR A 475 -8.63 5.08 49.71
CA TYR A 475 -7.69 3.98 49.70
C TYR A 475 -6.98 3.82 51.05
N GLU A 476 -6.92 2.59 51.55
CA GLU A 476 -6.10 2.23 52.70
C GLU A 476 -4.83 1.53 52.20
N PRO A 477 -3.65 2.20 52.28
CA PRO A 477 -2.39 1.60 51.85
C PRO A 477 -1.93 0.56 52.86
N TYR A 478 -1.17 -0.44 52.38
CA TYR A 478 -0.53 -1.39 53.29
C TYR A 478 0.85 -0.91 53.77
N LYS A 479 1.46 0.04 53.06
CA LYS A 479 2.68 0.75 53.47
C LYS A 479 2.37 2.17 53.93
N ASP A 480 3.17 2.66 54.88
CA ASP A 480 3.14 4.06 55.27
C ASP A 480 4.01 4.89 54.31
N TRP A 481 3.38 5.35 53.22
CA TRP A 481 4.08 6.08 52.16
C TRP A 481 4.54 7.47 52.58
N ASP A 482 3.92 8.07 53.60
CA ASP A 482 4.38 9.35 54.15
C ASP A 482 5.77 9.20 54.80
N VAL A 483 6.01 8.05 55.47
CA VAL A 483 7.32 7.72 56.05
C VAL A 483 8.31 7.26 54.97
N GLU A 484 7.89 6.40 54.04
CA GLU A 484 8.78 5.87 52.99
C GLU A 484 9.28 6.93 52.00
N LEU A 485 8.47 7.98 51.73
CA LEU A 485 8.84 9.08 50.83
C LEU A 485 9.43 10.29 51.57
N ALA A 486 9.57 10.21 52.90
CA ALA A 486 10.22 11.27 53.66
C ALA A 486 11.68 11.45 53.19
N PRO A 487 12.17 12.69 53.02
CA PRO A 487 13.57 12.92 52.70
C PRO A 487 14.46 12.30 53.79
N PRO A 488 15.60 11.67 53.44
CA PRO A 488 16.51 11.12 54.43
C PRO A 488 17.01 12.25 55.33
N GLU A 489 16.91 12.05 56.65
CA GLU A 489 17.40 12.98 57.69
C GLU A 489 18.92 13.22 57.60
#